data_AF-A0A2M8MWQ8-F1
#
_entry.id   AF-A0A2M8MWQ8-F1
#
_cell.length_a   1.000
_cell.length_b   1.000
_cell.length_c   1.000
_cell.angle_alpha   90.00
_cell.angle_beta   90.00
_cell.angle_gamma   90.00
#
_symmetry.space_group_name_H-M   'P 1'
#
loop_
_entity.id
_entity.type
_entity.pdbx_description
1 polymer ?
#
loop_
_entity_poly.entity_id
_entity_poly.type
_entity_poly.pdbx_seq_one_letter_code
_entity_poly.pdbx_strand_id
1 'polypeptide(L)'
;MRAGIVALVVVALAAGLWWWWQGRMAKPLTPEALTARLSVPLAAPEGPQAVYHLGHSLVGRDMPAMLAQMAGHEHASQLGWGSSLKDHWRGEVAGFDTENAHDRHRPAAEALDSGDYPVVVLTEMVEIRDAIRYHDSARHLALWAARARAARPDARLYLYETWHRTDDPEGWLARIDADSARAWQGEVLAGAMAQAGVGDIYIIPGGPVMAATVRAIEAGSVPGLTTRDDLFARDDAGAVDTIHFNDIGAYLMALTHYAVIYQRSPEGLPQDLTRADGSPMAPLAPETALALQRIVWDTVSRYGLTGLSKG
;
A
#
# COMPACT_ATOMS: atom_id res chain seq x y z
N MET A 1 54.83 5.35 -4.61
CA MET A 1 54.06 5.59 -3.37
C MET A 1 53.12 6.81 -3.39
N ARG A 2 53.38 7.90 -4.13
CA ARG A 2 52.54 9.12 -4.06
C ARG A 2 51.23 9.05 -4.87
N ALA A 3 51.15 8.28 -5.96
CA ALA A 3 49.94 8.19 -6.79
C ALA A 3 48.80 7.36 -6.15
N GLY A 4 49.13 6.30 -5.40
CA GLY A 4 48.12 5.44 -4.75
C GLY A 4 47.40 6.09 -3.57
N ILE A 5 48.07 7.00 -2.85
CA ILE A 5 47.49 7.73 -1.71
C ILE A 5 46.51 8.80 -2.21
N VAL A 6 46.80 9.48 -3.33
CA VAL A 6 45.91 10.48 -3.92
C VAL A 6 44.63 9.83 -4.47
N ALA A 7 44.73 8.66 -5.11
CA ALA A 7 43.55 7.92 -5.60
C ALA A 7 42.64 7.44 -4.46
N LEU A 8 43.21 6.96 -3.35
CA LEU A 8 42.44 6.54 -2.16
C LEU A 8 41.72 7.70 -1.47
N VAL A 9 42.35 8.88 -1.40
CA VAL A 9 41.74 10.09 -0.82
C VAL A 9 40.60 10.61 -1.71
N VAL A 10 40.74 10.56 -3.03
CA VAL A 10 39.68 10.98 -3.96
C VAL A 10 38.48 10.03 -3.90
N VAL A 11 38.69 8.71 -3.81
CA VAL A 11 37.60 7.73 -3.66
C VAL A 11 36.91 7.87 -2.28
N ALA A 12 37.67 8.08 -1.20
CA ALA A 12 37.11 8.30 0.13
C ALA A 12 36.32 9.62 0.24
N LEU A 13 36.78 10.69 -0.42
CA LEU A 13 36.05 11.96 -0.48
C LEU A 13 34.80 11.87 -1.36
N ALA A 14 34.84 11.12 -2.46
CA ALA A 14 33.67 10.88 -3.31
C ALA A 14 32.62 10.01 -2.60
N ALA A 15 33.03 8.96 -1.90
CA ALA A 15 32.15 8.14 -1.07
C ALA A 15 31.60 8.93 0.13
N GLY A 16 32.43 9.77 0.76
CA GLY A 16 32.02 10.67 1.84
C GLY A 16 31.03 11.75 1.37
N LEU A 17 31.21 12.34 0.18
CA LEU A 17 30.26 13.27 -0.41
C LEU A 17 28.95 12.58 -0.81
N TRP A 18 29.03 11.37 -1.38
CA TRP A 18 27.86 10.55 -1.71
C TRP A 18 27.05 10.27 -0.43
N TRP A 19 27.68 9.78 0.63
CA TRP A 19 27.00 9.51 1.91
C TRP A 19 26.48 10.78 2.57
N TRP A 20 27.22 11.89 2.47
CA TRP A 20 26.79 13.19 2.98
C TRP A 20 25.58 13.75 2.22
N TRP A 21 25.50 13.53 0.90
CA TRP A 21 24.34 13.87 0.08
C TRP A 21 23.15 12.92 0.28
N GLN A 22 23.39 11.61 0.49
CA GLN A 22 22.33 10.66 0.83
C GLN A 22 21.80 10.81 2.25
N GLY A 23 22.56 11.43 3.15
CA GLY A 23 22.21 11.58 4.56
C GLY A 23 21.24 12.73 4.87
N ARG A 24 20.98 13.65 3.93
CA ARG A 24 20.03 14.75 4.14
C ARG A 24 18.83 14.62 3.21
N MET A 25 17.78 13.99 3.74
CA MET A 25 16.44 14.09 3.14
C MET A 25 16.06 15.56 3.04
N ALA A 26 15.50 15.95 1.88
CA ALA A 26 14.81 17.23 1.76
C ALA A 26 13.67 17.30 2.79
N LYS A 27 13.32 18.53 3.22
CA LYS A 27 12.17 18.72 4.11
C LYS A 27 10.90 18.19 3.44
N PRO A 28 9.99 17.53 4.19
CA PRO A 28 8.71 17.11 3.65
C PRO A 28 7.96 18.26 2.97
N LEU A 29 7.20 17.92 1.92
CA LEU A 29 6.27 18.87 1.30
C LEU A 29 5.25 19.37 2.34
N THR A 30 4.84 20.63 2.25
CA THR A 30 3.69 21.10 3.04
C THR A 30 2.40 20.43 2.54
N PRO A 31 1.34 20.35 3.36
CA PRO A 31 0.05 19.79 2.93
C PRO A 31 -0.50 20.44 1.66
N GLU A 32 -0.34 21.76 1.52
CA GLU A 32 -0.79 22.52 0.36
C GLU A 32 0.04 22.16 -0.88
N ALA A 33 1.36 22.02 -0.74
CA ALA A 33 2.25 21.62 -1.82
C ALA A 33 1.98 20.17 -2.27
N LEU A 34 1.73 19.27 -1.32
CA LEU A 34 1.35 17.88 -1.59
C LEU A 34 0.02 17.81 -2.36
N THR A 35 -1.00 18.51 -1.86
CA THR A 35 -2.33 18.55 -2.48
C THR A 35 -2.28 19.18 -3.87
N ALA A 36 -1.57 20.30 -4.04
CA ALA A 36 -1.41 20.94 -5.34
C ALA A 36 -0.70 20.03 -6.34
N ARG A 37 0.32 19.29 -5.89
CA ARG A 37 1.08 18.37 -6.72
C ARG A 37 0.25 17.18 -7.20
N LEU A 38 -0.59 16.62 -6.32
CA LEU A 38 -1.46 15.49 -6.66
C LEU A 38 -2.85 15.92 -7.19
N SER A 39 -3.06 17.22 -7.44
CA SER A 39 -4.32 17.75 -7.97
C SER A 39 -4.56 17.44 -9.44
N VAL A 40 -3.49 17.12 -10.19
CA VAL A 40 -3.58 16.68 -11.58
C VAL A 40 -4.03 15.22 -11.60
N PRO A 41 -5.23 14.91 -12.11
CA PRO A 41 -5.73 13.56 -12.10
C PRO A 41 -4.97 12.68 -13.09
N LEU A 42 -4.88 11.40 -12.77
CA LEU A 42 -4.37 10.39 -13.67
C LEU A 42 -5.43 10.03 -14.71
N ALA A 43 -5.00 9.78 -15.95
CA ALA A 43 -5.88 9.16 -16.93
C ALA A 43 -6.23 7.73 -16.47
N ALA A 44 -7.50 7.36 -16.52
CA ALA A 44 -7.91 5.98 -16.27
C ALA A 44 -7.20 5.04 -17.27
N PRO A 45 -6.61 3.92 -16.84
CA PRO A 45 -6.07 2.92 -17.76
C PRO A 45 -7.17 2.40 -18.69
N GLU A 46 -6.84 2.17 -19.97
CA GLU A 46 -7.78 1.63 -20.95
C GLU A 46 -8.05 0.13 -20.74
N GLY A 47 -7.05 -0.60 -20.24
CA GLY A 47 -7.12 -2.05 -20.03
C GLY A 47 -6.33 -2.52 -18.80
N PRO A 48 -6.23 -3.86 -18.62
CA PRO A 48 -5.53 -4.47 -17.48
C PRO A 48 -4.10 -3.96 -17.34
N GLN A 49 -3.68 -3.71 -16.10
CA GLN A 49 -2.34 -3.24 -15.73
C GLN A 49 -1.67 -4.29 -14.85
N ALA A 50 -0.47 -4.76 -15.21
CA ALA A 50 0.27 -5.64 -14.31
C ALA A 50 0.65 -4.89 -13.03
N VAL A 51 0.42 -5.51 -11.87
CA VAL A 51 0.60 -4.86 -10.57
C VAL A 51 1.67 -5.57 -9.74
N TYR A 52 2.63 -4.80 -9.22
CA TYR A 52 3.57 -5.30 -8.22
C TYR A 52 3.20 -4.81 -6.83
N HIS A 53 3.13 -5.72 -5.86
CA HIS A 53 2.84 -5.39 -4.46
C HIS A 53 4.06 -5.67 -3.57
N LEU A 54 4.55 -4.65 -2.87
CA LEU A 54 5.60 -4.79 -1.87
C LEU A 54 5.07 -4.41 -0.49
N GLY A 55 5.17 -5.33 0.47
CA GLY A 55 4.71 -5.05 1.82
C GLY A 55 4.66 -6.27 2.72
N HIS A 56 3.58 -6.38 3.48
CA HIS A 56 3.47 -7.34 4.57
C HIS A 56 2.09 -8.01 4.60
N SER A 57 1.76 -8.69 5.70
CA SER A 57 0.52 -9.45 5.88
C SER A 57 -0.79 -8.69 5.62
N LEU A 58 -0.82 -7.35 5.67
CA LEU A 58 -2.02 -6.56 5.31
C LEU A 58 -2.15 -6.27 3.81
N VAL A 59 -1.16 -6.62 3.01
CA VAL A 59 -1.35 -6.90 1.59
C VAL A 59 -1.87 -8.32 1.46
N GLY A 60 -1.22 -9.28 2.13
CA GLY A 60 -1.58 -10.70 2.07
C GLY A 60 -1.47 -11.27 0.65
N ARG A 61 -1.85 -12.53 0.48
CA ARG A 61 -1.84 -13.20 -0.84
C ARG A 61 -3.19 -13.08 -1.54
N ASP A 62 -4.27 -13.08 -0.76
CA ASP A 62 -5.62 -13.15 -1.29
C ASP A 62 -6.09 -11.85 -1.93
N MET A 63 -5.78 -10.70 -1.33
CA MET A 63 -6.19 -9.41 -1.89
C MET A 63 -5.62 -9.17 -3.30
N PRO A 64 -4.31 -9.34 -3.57
CA PRO A 64 -3.79 -9.24 -4.94
C PRO A 64 -4.42 -10.24 -5.91
N ALA A 65 -4.70 -11.47 -5.47
CA ALA A 65 -5.36 -12.48 -6.30
C ALA A 65 -6.82 -12.12 -6.64
N MET A 66 -7.57 -11.57 -5.67
CA MET A 66 -8.94 -11.08 -5.87
C MET A 66 -8.95 -9.86 -6.80
N LEU A 67 -8.04 -8.92 -6.61
CA LEU A 67 -7.88 -7.75 -7.47
C LEU A 67 -7.58 -8.16 -8.92
N ALA A 68 -6.69 -9.14 -9.11
CA ALA A 68 -6.34 -9.67 -10.43
C ALA A 68 -7.55 -10.28 -11.14
N GLN A 69 -8.43 -10.98 -10.42
CA GLN A 69 -9.69 -11.51 -10.98
C GLN A 69 -10.66 -10.40 -11.40
N MET A 70 -10.82 -9.35 -10.57
CA MET A 70 -11.71 -8.22 -10.88
C MET A 70 -11.28 -7.43 -12.11
N ALA A 71 -9.97 -7.28 -12.30
CA ALA A 71 -9.39 -6.43 -13.33
C ALA A 71 -8.83 -7.19 -14.54
N GLY A 72 -8.72 -8.51 -14.47
CA GLY A 72 -8.15 -9.36 -15.53
C GLY A 72 -6.66 -9.09 -15.78
N HIS A 73 -5.87 -8.88 -14.72
CA HIS A 73 -4.43 -8.59 -14.84
C HIS A 73 -3.53 -9.62 -14.16
N GLU A 74 -2.24 -9.57 -14.49
CA GLU A 74 -1.19 -10.29 -13.79
C GLU A 74 -0.69 -9.50 -12.57
N HIS A 75 -0.29 -10.21 -11.52
CA HIS A 75 0.33 -9.60 -10.35
C HIS A 75 1.53 -10.41 -9.88
N ALA A 76 2.41 -9.75 -9.13
CA ALA A 76 3.41 -10.41 -8.30
C ALA A 76 3.60 -9.64 -6.99
N SER A 77 4.18 -10.32 -6.00
CA SER A 77 4.42 -9.71 -4.71
C SER A 77 5.70 -10.19 -4.03
N GLN A 78 6.16 -9.36 -3.10
CA GLN A 78 7.09 -9.77 -2.05
C GLN A 78 6.54 -9.32 -0.71
N LEU A 79 6.41 -10.28 0.21
CA LEU A 79 5.72 -10.11 1.49
C LEU A 79 6.62 -10.47 2.68
N GLY A 80 6.25 -10.00 3.87
CA GLY A 80 6.83 -10.39 5.15
C GLY A 80 5.88 -10.16 6.33
N TRP A 81 6.27 -10.60 7.52
CA TRP A 81 5.48 -10.42 8.74
C TRP A 81 5.73 -9.04 9.32
N GLY A 82 4.74 -8.14 9.18
CA GLY A 82 4.85 -6.75 9.63
C GLY A 82 6.11 -6.02 9.13
N SER A 83 6.66 -6.45 7.99
CA SER A 83 7.97 -6.00 7.52
C SER A 83 7.90 -4.59 6.94
N SER A 84 8.93 -3.79 7.22
CA SER A 84 9.05 -2.43 6.72
C SER A 84 9.63 -2.36 5.32
N LEU A 85 9.46 -1.22 4.66
CA LEU A 85 10.12 -0.93 3.38
C LEU A 85 11.66 -1.01 3.50
N LYS A 86 12.20 -0.70 4.69
CA LYS A 86 13.62 -0.84 5.03
C LYS A 86 14.07 -2.29 5.09
N ASP A 87 13.27 -3.16 5.70
CA ASP A 87 13.61 -4.57 5.86
C ASP A 87 13.69 -5.24 4.48
N HIS A 88 12.72 -4.96 3.61
CA HIS A 88 12.78 -5.40 2.20
C HIS A 88 14.01 -4.87 1.47
N TRP A 89 14.39 -3.62 1.71
CA TRP A 89 15.57 -3.02 1.06
C TRP A 89 16.87 -3.70 1.49
N ARG A 90 16.94 -4.15 2.74
CA ARG A 90 18.09 -4.85 3.31
C ARG A 90 18.09 -6.36 3.05
N GLY A 91 16.95 -6.92 2.66
CA GLY A 91 16.76 -8.37 2.57
C GLY A 91 16.58 -9.05 3.94
N GLU A 92 16.25 -8.27 4.98
CA GLU A 92 16.08 -8.75 6.37
C GLU A 92 14.59 -8.93 6.70
N VAL A 93 13.89 -9.71 5.87
CA VAL A 93 12.42 -9.79 5.90
C VAL A 93 11.96 -10.97 6.76
N ALA A 94 11.26 -10.67 7.87
CA ALA A 94 10.70 -11.71 8.73
C ALA A 94 9.60 -12.50 8.00
N GLY A 95 9.59 -13.82 8.16
CA GLY A 95 8.60 -14.69 7.51
C GLY A 95 8.74 -14.80 5.99
N PHE A 96 9.85 -14.35 5.40
CA PHE A 96 10.04 -14.28 3.95
C PHE A 96 9.72 -15.60 3.25
N ASP A 97 10.36 -16.71 3.64
CA ASP A 97 10.17 -18.01 2.97
C ASP A 97 8.71 -18.46 3.03
N THR A 98 8.07 -18.28 4.18
CA THR A 98 6.66 -18.64 4.37
C THR A 98 5.75 -17.78 3.52
N GLU A 99 5.93 -16.46 3.53
CA GLU A 99 5.05 -15.52 2.84
C GLU A 99 5.18 -15.52 1.34
N ASN A 100 6.32 -15.97 0.83
CA ASN A 100 6.67 -15.94 -0.58
C ASN A 100 6.71 -17.33 -1.22
N ALA A 101 6.29 -18.39 -0.51
CA ALA A 101 6.15 -19.75 -1.04
C ALA A 101 4.90 -19.89 -1.93
N HIS A 102 4.85 -19.14 -3.04
CA HIS A 102 3.77 -19.18 -4.03
C HIS A 102 4.28 -18.75 -5.42
N ASP A 103 3.59 -19.19 -6.47
CA ASP A 103 4.02 -18.95 -7.87
C ASP A 103 4.01 -17.47 -8.29
N ARG A 104 3.32 -16.62 -7.53
CA ARG A 104 3.26 -15.17 -7.73
C ARG A 104 4.36 -14.38 -7.01
N HIS A 105 5.30 -15.05 -6.35
CA HIS A 105 6.41 -14.37 -5.71
C HIS A 105 7.42 -13.89 -6.76
N ARG A 106 7.90 -12.66 -6.58
CA ARG A 106 9.10 -12.18 -7.28
C ARG A 106 9.91 -11.28 -6.34
N PRO A 107 11.25 -11.41 -6.28
CA PRO A 107 12.06 -10.53 -5.46
C PRO A 107 11.90 -9.05 -5.86
N ALA A 108 11.73 -8.16 -4.87
CA ALA A 108 11.34 -6.77 -5.12
C ALA A 108 12.34 -5.97 -5.96
N ALA A 109 13.63 -6.15 -5.69
CA ALA A 109 14.68 -5.50 -6.48
C ALA A 109 14.61 -5.93 -7.96
N GLU A 110 14.45 -7.23 -8.21
CA GLU A 110 14.38 -7.79 -9.56
C GLU A 110 13.09 -7.35 -10.28
N ALA A 111 11.95 -7.41 -9.60
CA ALA A 111 10.66 -7.03 -10.15
C ALA A 111 10.61 -5.55 -10.57
N LEU A 112 11.20 -4.67 -9.78
CA LEU A 112 11.22 -3.24 -10.08
C LEU A 112 12.29 -2.89 -11.13
N ASP A 113 13.46 -3.54 -11.11
CA ASP A 113 14.52 -3.30 -12.10
C ASP A 113 14.16 -3.79 -13.49
N SER A 114 13.27 -4.78 -13.60
CA SER A 114 12.82 -5.26 -14.91
C SER A 114 11.95 -4.24 -15.65
N GLY A 115 11.29 -3.35 -14.90
CA GLY A 115 10.31 -2.44 -15.46
C GLY A 115 9.11 -3.15 -16.05
N ASP A 116 8.74 -4.36 -15.58
CA ASP A 116 7.60 -5.12 -16.13
C ASP A 116 6.25 -4.61 -15.61
N TYR A 117 6.20 -3.98 -14.44
CA TYR A 117 4.96 -3.55 -13.77
C TYR A 117 4.66 -2.06 -13.96
N PRO A 118 3.59 -1.67 -14.70
CA PRO A 118 3.24 -0.26 -14.87
C PRO A 118 2.62 0.33 -13.60
N VAL A 119 2.19 -0.52 -12.68
CA VAL A 119 1.66 -0.15 -11.38
C VAL A 119 2.47 -0.82 -10.28
N VAL A 120 2.93 -0.03 -9.31
CA VAL A 120 3.66 -0.50 -8.14
C VAL A 120 2.97 0.01 -6.88
N VAL A 121 2.56 -0.92 -6.02
CA VAL A 121 1.93 -0.64 -4.73
C VAL A 121 2.91 -0.98 -3.62
N LEU A 122 3.18 -0.01 -2.75
CA LEU A 122 4.13 -0.08 -1.65
C LEU A 122 3.35 0.18 -0.36
N THR A 123 3.52 -0.64 0.67
CA THR A 123 3.05 -0.30 2.03
C THR A 123 4.21 -0.31 3.01
N GLU A 124 4.13 0.59 3.99
CA GLU A 124 5.02 0.58 5.14
C GLU A 124 4.47 -0.34 6.24
N MET A 125 5.35 -0.84 7.12
CA MET A 125 4.96 -1.66 8.26
C MET A 125 3.93 -1.00 9.17
N VAL A 126 3.24 -1.85 9.90
CA VAL A 126 2.43 -1.49 11.06
C VAL A 126 3.21 -1.95 12.29
N GLU A 127 3.41 -1.11 13.31
CA GLU A 127 2.77 0.18 13.57
C GLU A 127 3.46 1.39 12.88
N ILE A 128 2.67 2.33 12.34
CA ILE A 128 3.17 3.42 11.47
C ILE A 128 4.01 4.48 12.19
N ARG A 129 3.70 4.80 13.45
CA ARG A 129 4.48 5.75 14.26
C ARG A 129 5.86 5.16 14.58
N ASP A 130 5.92 3.86 14.88
CA ASP A 130 7.19 3.15 15.05
C ASP A 130 7.98 3.03 13.74
N ALA A 131 7.29 2.81 12.61
CA ALA A 131 7.92 2.80 11.29
C ALA A 131 8.62 4.13 11.00
N ILE A 132 7.91 5.24 11.19
CA ILE A 132 8.45 6.60 11.05
C ILE A 132 9.65 6.81 11.97
N ARG A 133 9.55 6.36 13.23
CA ARG A 133 10.58 6.59 14.25
C ARG A 133 11.87 5.79 14.03
N TYR A 134 11.78 4.56 13.52
CA TYR A 134 12.91 3.62 13.53
C TYR A 134 13.28 3.05 12.15
N HIS A 135 12.40 3.14 11.16
CA HIS A 135 12.54 2.46 9.86
C HIS A 135 12.80 3.41 8.69
N ASP A 136 13.00 4.71 8.95
CA ASP A 136 13.29 5.72 7.92
C ASP A 136 12.24 5.67 6.79
N SER A 137 10.95 5.60 7.12
CA SER A 137 9.87 5.26 6.18
C SER A 137 9.85 6.10 4.91
N ALA A 138 9.89 7.42 5.04
CA ALA A 138 9.93 8.33 3.88
C ALA A 138 11.16 8.10 2.98
N ARG A 139 12.30 7.74 3.57
CA ARG A 139 13.54 7.46 2.83
C ARG A 139 13.42 6.18 2.03
N HIS A 140 12.90 5.09 2.61
CA HIS A 140 12.79 3.83 1.89
C HIS A 140 11.66 3.85 0.86
N LEU A 141 10.56 4.55 1.13
CA LEU A 141 9.56 4.83 0.11
C LEU A 141 10.18 5.58 -1.09
N ALA A 142 10.98 6.62 -0.84
CA ALA A 142 11.70 7.35 -1.89
C ALA A 142 12.68 6.45 -2.67
N LEU A 143 13.44 5.59 -1.99
CA LEU A 143 14.40 4.69 -2.63
C LEU A 143 13.70 3.67 -3.54
N TRP A 144 12.62 3.05 -3.09
CA TRP A 144 11.84 2.11 -3.90
C TRP A 144 11.15 2.81 -5.07
N ALA A 145 10.58 3.98 -4.85
CA ALA A 145 9.95 4.78 -5.90
C ALA A 145 10.95 5.21 -6.99
N ALA A 146 12.11 5.71 -6.59
CA ALA A 146 13.18 6.09 -7.52
C ALA A 146 13.71 4.88 -8.30
N ARG A 147 13.83 3.71 -7.66
CA ARG A 147 14.21 2.46 -8.32
C ARG A 147 13.21 2.05 -9.40
N ALA A 148 11.92 2.02 -9.07
CA ALA A 148 10.86 1.69 -10.02
C ALA A 148 10.87 2.65 -11.23
N ARG A 149 10.99 3.96 -10.99
CA ARG A 149 11.03 4.97 -12.07
C ARG A 149 12.30 4.96 -12.90
N ALA A 150 13.42 4.49 -12.35
CA ALA A 150 14.66 4.34 -13.12
C ALA A 150 14.52 3.28 -14.22
N ALA A 151 13.79 2.19 -13.96
CA ALA A 151 13.50 1.15 -14.94
C ALA A 151 12.28 1.48 -15.82
N ARG A 152 11.23 2.07 -15.24
CA ARG A 152 10.01 2.48 -15.95
C ARG A 152 9.60 3.92 -15.57
N PRO A 153 10.00 4.94 -16.36
CA PRO A 153 9.75 6.35 -16.03
C PRO A 153 8.28 6.75 -15.87
N ASP A 154 7.36 6.01 -16.48
CA ASP A 154 5.91 6.23 -16.45
C ASP A 154 5.17 5.32 -15.44
N ALA A 155 5.89 4.59 -14.59
CA ALA A 155 5.27 3.75 -13.56
C ALA A 155 4.38 4.56 -12.61
N ARG A 156 3.15 4.08 -12.40
CA ARG A 156 2.21 4.61 -11.41
C ARG A 156 2.54 4.02 -10.05
N LEU A 157 2.91 4.89 -9.12
CA LEU A 157 3.32 4.48 -7.78
C LEU A 157 2.23 4.80 -6.78
N TYR A 158 1.93 3.85 -5.92
CA TYR A 158 0.94 3.98 -4.86
C TYR A 158 1.53 3.62 -3.51
N LEU A 159 1.29 4.48 -2.51
CA LEU A 159 1.42 4.15 -1.09
C LEU A 159 0.08 3.60 -0.60
N TYR A 160 0.05 2.34 -0.20
CA TYR A 160 -1.11 1.71 0.42
C TYR A 160 -1.13 2.03 1.91
N GLU A 161 -2.07 2.88 2.32
CA GLU A 161 -2.30 3.26 3.71
C GLU A 161 -3.07 2.14 4.42
N THR A 162 -2.41 1.50 5.38
CA THR A 162 -2.99 0.41 6.18
C THR A 162 -3.47 0.91 7.56
N TRP A 163 -3.82 -0.01 8.46
CA TRP A 163 -4.32 0.27 9.80
C TRP A 163 -3.53 -0.46 10.87
N HIS A 164 -3.69 -0.02 12.11
CA HIS A 164 -3.16 -0.65 13.32
C HIS A 164 -4.24 -1.53 13.98
N ARG A 165 -3.94 -2.15 15.13
CA ARG A 165 -4.83 -3.15 15.74
C ARG A 165 -6.17 -2.55 16.19
N THR A 166 -7.26 -3.30 16.09
CA THR A 166 -8.62 -2.85 16.43
C THR A 166 -8.83 -2.60 17.93
N ASP A 167 -7.95 -3.15 18.76
CA ASP A 167 -7.91 -3.02 20.23
C ASP A 167 -6.96 -1.92 20.73
N ASP A 168 -6.57 -0.98 19.86
CA ASP A 168 -5.70 0.14 20.25
C ASP A 168 -6.33 1.02 21.35
N PRO A 169 -5.59 1.33 22.43
CA PRO A 169 -6.11 2.07 23.57
C PRO A 169 -6.48 3.53 23.27
N GLU A 170 -5.94 4.14 22.21
CA GLU A 170 -6.35 5.47 21.74
C GLU A 170 -7.63 5.42 20.88
N GLY A 171 -8.11 4.21 20.57
CA GLY A 171 -9.31 3.97 19.78
C GLY A 171 -9.01 3.86 18.29
N TRP A 172 -9.30 2.69 17.73
CA TRP A 172 -8.95 2.34 16.34
C TRP A 172 -9.42 3.33 15.28
N LEU A 173 -10.71 3.69 15.28
CA LEU A 173 -11.27 4.64 14.30
C LEU A 173 -10.68 6.04 14.45
N ALA A 174 -10.49 6.52 15.68
CA ALA A 174 -9.93 7.84 15.95
C ALA A 174 -8.46 7.93 15.51
N ARG A 175 -7.70 6.86 15.73
CA ARG A 175 -6.32 6.73 15.30
C ARG A 175 -6.18 6.67 13.78
N ILE A 176 -7.05 5.95 13.07
CA ILE A 176 -7.06 5.97 11.59
C ILE A 176 -7.25 7.40 11.08
N ASP A 177 -8.25 8.12 11.58
CA ASP A 177 -8.51 9.50 11.14
C ASP A 177 -7.31 10.43 11.41
N ALA A 178 -6.70 10.31 12.59
CA ALA A 178 -5.59 11.17 13.00
C ALA A 178 -4.27 10.85 12.28
N ASP A 179 -3.94 9.56 12.12
CA ASP A 179 -2.67 9.14 11.53
C ASP A 179 -2.70 9.25 9.99
N SER A 180 -3.87 9.27 9.35
CA SER A 180 -3.98 9.48 7.90
C SER A 180 -3.31 10.78 7.44
N ALA A 181 -3.74 11.92 7.99
CA ALA A 181 -3.18 13.22 7.63
C ALA A 181 -1.75 13.42 8.18
N ARG A 182 -1.49 12.97 9.41
CA ARG A 182 -0.21 13.24 10.07
C ARG A 182 0.89 12.30 9.62
N ALA A 183 0.69 11.00 9.77
CA ALA A 183 1.74 10.00 9.58
C ALA A 183 1.87 9.61 8.11
N TRP A 184 0.79 9.10 7.51
CA TRP A 184 0.81 8.59 6.14
C TRP A 184 1.04 9.70 5.11
N GLN A 185 0.26 10.78 5.18
CA GLN A 185 0.40 11.90 4.26
C GLN A 185 1.57 12.82 4.61
N GLY A 186 1.61 13.32 5.85
CA GLY A 186 2.53 14.39 6.27
C GLY A 186 3.98 13.95 6.48
N GLU A 187 4.23 12.72 6.93
CA GLU A 187 5.58 12.24 7.21
C GLU A 187 6.10 11.30 6.11
N VAL A 188 5.36 10.23 5.80
CA VAL A 188 5.81 9.21 4.85
C VAL A 188 5.73 9.72 3.41
N LEU A 189 4.54 10.06 2.94
CA LEU A 189 4.33 10.47 1.55
C LEU A 189 5.02 11.79 1.22
N ALA A 190 4.75 12.85 2.00
CA ALA A 190 5.32 14.17 1.76
C ALA A 190 6.86 14.17 1.91
N GLY A 191 7.40 13.36 2.83
CA GLY A 191 8.84 13.18 2.98
C GLY A 191 9.48 12.48 1.78
N ALA A 192 8.82 11.46 1.24
CA ALA A 192 9.32 10.74 0.05
C ALA A 192 9.23 11.60 -1.21
N MET A 193 8.08 12.22 -1.48
CA MET A 193 7.86 13.02 -2.69
C MET A 193 8.70 14.30 -2.74
N ALA A 194 9.23 14.76 -1.60
CA ALA A 194 10.19 15.87 -1.56
C ALA A 194 11.56 15.50 -2.17
N GLN A 195 11.87 14.21 -2.33
CA GLN A 195 13.17 13.77 -2.83
C GLN A 195 13.24 13.80 -4.36
N ALA A 196 14.43 14.12 -4.89
CA ALA A 196 14.69 14.10 -6.32
C ALA A 196 14.55 12.68 -6.89
N GLY A 197 13.99 12.58 -8.10
CA GLY A 197 13.82 11.30 -8.81
C GLY A 197 12.61 10.45 -8.35
N VAL A 198 11.92 10.84 -7.27
CA VAL A 198 10.74 10.11 -6.76
C VAL A 198 9.49 10.36 -7.59
N GLY A 199 9.30 11.61 -8.06
CA GLY A 199 8.07 11.99 -8.74
C GLY A 199 6.84 11.84 -7.85
N ASP A 200 5.69 11.61 -8.48
CA ASP A 200 4.40 11.52 -7.79
C ASP A 200 4.11 10.10 -7.30
N ILE A 201 3.62 10.02 -6.07
CA ILE A 201 3.12 8.80 -5.44
C ILE A 201 1.70 9.12 -4.96
N TYR A 202 0.74 8.29 -5.31
CA TYR A 202 -0.66 8.47 -4.91
C TYR A 202 -0.99 7.54 -3.73
N ILE A 203 -2.12 7.74 -3.06
CA ILE A 203 -2.53 6.89 -1.94
C ILE A 203 -3.63 5.92 -2.36
N ILE A 204 -3.51 4.67 -1.91
CA ILE A 204 -4.62 3.72 -1.79
C ILE A 204 -5.09 3.74 -0.32
N PRO A 205 -6.26 4.32 0.00
CA PRO A 205 -6.64 4.66 1.37
C PRO A 205 -7.31 3.47 2.09
N GLY A 206 -6.57 2.39 2.33
CA GLY A 206 -7.09 1.17 2.96
C GLY A 206 -7.64 1.39 4.37
N GLY A 207 -6.86 2.01 5.25
CA GLY A 207 -7.28 2.39 6.60
C GLY A 207 -8.57 3.25 6.60
N PRO A 208 -8.61 4.38 5.87
CA PRO A 208 -9.82 5.19 5.74
C PRO A 208 -11.04 4.43 5.21
N VAL A 209 -10.87 3.51 4.25
CA VAL A 209 -11.96 2.65 3.76
C VAL A 209 -12.42 1.65 4.83
N MET A 210 -11.50 1.08 5.62
CA MET A 210 -11.84 0.26 6.79
C MET A 210 -12.67 1.04 7.79
N ALA A 211 -12.23 2.25 8.14
CA ALA A 211 -12.95 3.08 9.09
C ALA A 211 -14.34 3.48 8.56
N ALA A 212 -14.46 3.85 7.28
CA ALA A 212 -15.76 4.17 6.67
C ALA A 212 -16.70 2.96 6.67
N THR A 213 -16.20 1.78 6.32
CA THR A 213 -17.00 0.55 6.28
C THR A 213 -17.44 0.13 7.67
N VAL A 214 -16.54 0.14 8.65
CA VAL A 214 -16.88 -0.22 10.03
C VAL A 214 -17.92 0.73 10.61
N ARG A 215 -17.81 2.05 10.37
CA ARG A 215 -18.86 3.01 10.76
C ARG A 215 -20.21 2.66 10.14
N ALA A 216 -20.24 2.25 8.87
CA ALA A 216 -21.48 1.85 8.19
C ALA A 216 -22.05 0.52 8.73
N ILE A 217 -21.19 -0.46 9.02
CA ILE A 217 -21.58 -1.73 9.65
C ILE A 217 -22.20 -1.47 11.03
N GLU A 218 -21.52 -0.71 11.88
CA GLU A 218 -21.96 -0.42 13.25
C GLU A 218 -23.22 0.49 13.27
N ALA A 219 -23.47 1.23 12.19
CA ALA A 219 -24.71 1.96 11.96
C ALA A 219 -25.85 1.11 11.36
N GLY A 220 -25.63 -0.19 11.09
CA GLY A 220 -26.61 -1.10 10.50
C GLY A 220 -26.91 -0.85 9.02
N SER A 221 -25.99 -0.18 8.30
CA SER A 221 -26.16 0.20 6.89
C SER A 221 -25.58 -0.82 5.90
N VAL A 222 -24.94 -1.88 6.38
CA VAL A 222 -24.36 -2.95 5.56
C VAL A 222 -25.11 -4.25 5.85
N PRO A 223 -26.00 -4.72 4.96
CA PRO A 223 -26.74 -5.95 5.17
C PRO A 223 -25.81 -7.14 5.45
N GLY A 224 -26.17 -7.98 6.43
CA GLY A 224 -25.43 -9.20 6.75
C GLY A 224 -24.18 -9.00 7.63
N LEU A 225 -23.66 -7.78 7.78
CA LEU A 225 -22.55 -7.46 8.68
C LEU A 225 -23.06 -6.60 9.83
N THR A 226 -22.58 -6.86 11.05
CA THR A 226 -23.10 -6.22 12.27
C THR A 226 -22.03 -5.67 13.19
N THR A 227 -20.81 -6.18 13.10
CA THR A 227 -19.67 -5.73 13.89
C THR A 227 -18.44 -5.61 13.01
N ARG A 228 -17.47 -4.78 13.42
CA ARG A 228 -16.17 -4.68 12.74
C ARG A 228 -15.49 -6.05 12.59
N ASP A 229 -15.68 -6.93 13.57
CA ASP A 229 -15.07 -8.27 13.60
C ASP A 229 -15.46 -9.13 12.39
N ASP A 230 -16.57 -8.80 11.71
CA ASP A 230 -17.00 -9.49 10.50
C ASP A 230 -16.03 -9.26 9.32
N LEU A 231 -15.12 -8.29 9.42
CA LEU A 231 -14.05 -8.02 8.43
C LEU A 231 -12.70 -8.65 8.81
N PHE A 232 -12.57 -9.20 10.01
CA PHE A 232 -11.29 -9.68 10.54
C PHE A 232 -11.24 -11.20 10.63
N ALA A 233 -10.02 -11.73 10.53
CA ALA A 233 -9.76 -13.15 10.67
C ALA A 233 -10.07 -13.62 12.11
N ARG A 234 -10.17 -14.94 12.28
CA ARG A 234 -10.29 -15.58 13.58
C ARG A 234 -9.23 -16.66 13.70
N ASP A 235 -8.73 -16.86 14.90
CA ASP A 235 -7.84 -17.98 15.20
C ASP A 235 -8.62 -19.31 15.32
N ASP A 236 -7.89 -20.42 15.51
CA ASP A 236 -8.48 -21.76 15.66
C ASP A 236 -9.41 -21.89 16.87
N ALA A 237 -9.26 -21.02 17.88
CA ALA A 237 -10.14 -20.95 19.05
C ALA A 237 -11.36 -20.04 18.84
N GLY A 238 -11.47 -19.41 17.67
CA GLY A 238 -12.55 -18.49 17.29
C GLY A 238 -12.37 -17.06 17.80
N ALA A 239 -11.25 -16.74 18.45
CA ALA A 239 -10.95 -15.38 18.88
C ALA A 239 -10.64 -14.50 17.65
N VAL A 240 -11.09 -13.25 17.70
CA VAL A 240 -10.89 -12.29 16.60
C VAL A 240 -9.41 -11.91 16.54
N ASP A 241 -8.82 -12.04 15.35
CA ASP A 241 -7.54 -11.43 15.04
C ASP A 241 -7.74 -9.91 14.96
N THR A 242 -7.13 -9.15 15.86
CA THR A 242 -7.34 -7.70 15.92
C THR A 242 -6.54 -6.92 14.87
N ILE A 243 -5.85 -7.58 13.92
CA ILE A 243 -5.07 -6.90 12.89
C ILE A 243 -5.37 -7.42 11.46
N HIS A 244 -5.43 -8.73 11.23
CA HIS A 244 -5.53 -9.29 9.89
C HIS A 244 -6.99 -9.40 9.43
N PHE A 245 -7.24 -8.99 8.18
CA PHE A 245 -8.55 -9.16 7.57
C PHE A 245 -8.86 -10.64 7.28
N ASN A 246 -10.15 -10.96 7.15
CA ASN A 246 -10.62 -12.20 6.53
C ASN A 246 -10.89 -12.01 5.03
N ASP A 247 -11.56 -12.97 4.38
CA ASP A 247 -11.95 -12.88 2.98
C ASP A 247 -12.75 -11.63 2.60
N ILE A 248 -13.68 -11.20 3.47
CA ILE A 248 -14.52 -10.02 3.22
C ILE A 248 -13.67 -8.76 3.29
N GLY A 249 -12.75 -8.68 4.25
CA GLY A 249 -11.79 -7.57 4.32
C GLY A 249 -10.79 -7.58 3.16
N ALA A 250 -10.34 -8.75 2.70
CA ALA A 250 -9.50 -8.90 1.51
C ALA A 250 -10.23 -8.44 0.24
N TYR A 251 -11.50 -8.83 0.08
CA TYR A 251 -12.38 -8.35 -0.99
C TYR A 251 -12.53 -6.82 -0.96
N LEU A 252 -12.77 -6.25 0.22
CA LEU A 252 -12.91 -4.81 0.40
C LEU A 252 -11.62 -4.04 0.05
N MET A 253 -10.45 -4.59 0.38
CA MET A 253 -9.17 -4.05 -0.06
C MET A 253 -8.94 -4.21 -1.56
N ALA A 254 -9.35 -5.33 -2.17
CA ALA A 254 -9.27 -5.52 -3.61
C ALA A 254 -10.13 -4.48 -4.36
N LEU A 255 -11.36 -4.23 -3.91
CA LEU A 255 -12.21 -3.16 -4.45
C LEU A 255 -11.56 -1.78 -4.31
N THR A 256 -10.90 -1.51 -3.17
CA THR A 256 -10.21 -0.23 -2.91
C THR A 256 -9.05 -0.04 -3.88
N HIS A 257 -8.24 -1.07 -4.07
CA HIS A 257 -7.16 -1.05 -5.05
C HIS A 257 -7.70 -0.91 -6.47
N TYR A 258 -8.78 -1.61 -6.81
CA TYR A 258 -9.43 -1.49 -8.11
C TYR A 258 -9.85 -0.05 -8.39
N ALA A 259 -10.60 0.56 -7.46
CA ALA A 259 -11.13 1.90 -7.63
C ALA A 259 -10.03 2.94 -7.86
N VAL A 260 -8.91 2.82 -7.14
CA VAL A 260 -7.77 3.71 -7.27
C VAL A 260 -6.92 3.41 -8.50
N ILE A 261 -6.55 2.16 -8.77
CA ILE A 261 -5.65 1.83 -9.89
C ILE A 261 -6.36 2.06 -11.23
N TYR A 262 -7.63 1.66 -11.34
CA TYR A 262 -8.40 1.75 -12.58
C TYR A 262 -9.19 3.03 -12.70
N GLN A 263 -9.28 3.84 -11.65
CA GLN A 263 -9.98 5.12 -11.65
C GLN A 263 -11.47 4.96 -12.05
N ARG A 264 -12.10 3.88 -11.56
CA ARG A 264 -13.45 3.42 -11.92
C ARG A 264 -14.23 3.01 -10.68
N SER A 265 -15.55 3.17 -10.73
CA SER A 265 -16.41 2.63 -9.68
C SER A 265 -16.31 1.09 -9.65
N PRO A 266 -16.13 0.48 -8.48
CA PRO A 266 -16.17 -0.97 -8.32
C PRO A 266 -17.61 -1.52 -8.25
N GLU A 267 -18.65 -0.69 -8.36
CA GLU A 267 -20.05 -1.14 -8.38
C GLU A 267 -20.31 -2.12 -9.55
N GLY A 268 -20.87 -3.28 -9.21
CA GLY A 268 -21.17 -4.35 -10.18
C GLY A 268 -20.02 -5.31 -10.45
N LEU A 269 -18.86 -5.14 -9.79
CA LEU A 269 -17.80 -6.15 -9.84
C LEU A 269 -18.26 -7.47 -9.20
N PRO A 270 -17.68 -8.62 -9.62
CA PRO A 270 -18.03 -9.93 -9.07
C PRO A 270 -17.68 -10.03 -7.59
N GLN A 271 -18.53 -10.71 -6.82
CA GLN A 271 -18.27 -11.08 -5.42
C GLN A 271 -17.90 -12.55 -5.22
N ASP A 272 -18.03 -13.39 -6.26
CA ASP A 272 -17.69 -14.81 -6.20
C ASP A 272 -16.23 -14.99 -6.68
N LEU A 273 -15.28 -14.75 -5.78
CA LEU A 273 -13.84 -14.80 -6.08
C LEU A 273 -13.15 -15.99 -5.43
N THR A 274 -11.97 -16.33 -5.93
CA THR A 274 -11.08 -17.30 -5.29
C THR A 274 -9.97 -16.61 -4.50
N ARG A 275 -9.54 -17.26 -3.42
CA ARG A 275 -8.30 -16.96 -2.69
C ARG A 275 -7.07 -17.28 -3.55
N ALA A 276 -5.89 -16.90 -3.07
CA ALA A 276 -4.63 -17.14 -3.78
C ALA A 276 -4.29 -18.63 -3.96
N ASP A 277 -4.78 -19.50 -3.07
CA ASP A 277 -4.63 -20.95 -3.16
C ASP A 277 -5.65 -21.62 -4.10
N GLY A 278 -6.52 -20.83 -4.73
CA GLY A 278 -7.57 -21.30 -5.63
C GLY A 278 -8.85 -21.76 -4.94
N SER A 279 -8.90 -21.78 -3.60
CA SER A 279 -10.13 -22.06 -2.86
C SER A 279 -11.13 -20.91 -3.01
N PRO A 280 -12.45 -21.16 -2.99
CA PRO A 280 -13.44 -20.09 -3.03
C PRO A 280 -13.37 -19.26 -1.73
N MET A 281 -13.58 -17.95 -1.86
CA MET A 281 -13.79 -17.08 -0.71
C MET A 281 -15.10 -17.42 0.01
N ALA A 282 -15.23 -16.96 1.26
CA ALA A 282 -16.48 -17.07 2.00
C ALA A 282 -17.66 -16.44 1.22
N PRO A 283 -18.83 -17.09 1.18
CA PRO A 283 -19.99 -16.55 0.47
C PRO A 283 -20.35 -15.14 0.94
N LEU A 284 -20.52 -14.22 -0.02
CA LEU A 284 -20.92 -12.85 0.24
C LEU A 284 -22.24 -12.56 -0.47
N ALA A 285 -23.26 -12.12 0.28
CA ALA A 285 -24.55 -11.80 -0.31
C ALA A 285 -24.43 -10.61 -1.29
N PRO A 286 -25.13 -10.62 -2.44
CA PRO A 286 -25.01 -9.55 -3.44
C PRO A 286 -25.31 -8.15 -2.90
N GLU A 287 -26.29 -8.02 -2.00
CA GLU A 287 -26.63 -6.75 -1.35
C GLU A 287 -25.53 -6.25 -0.41
N THR A 288 -24.82 -7.15 0.27
CA THR A 288 -23.65 -6.82 1.09
C THR A 288 -22.51 -6.37 0.19
N ALA A 289 -22.22 -7.11 -0.88
CA ALA A 289 -21.18 -6.77 -1.85
C ALA A 289 -21.41 -5.39 -2.47
N LEU A 290 -22.65 -5.08 -2.88
CA LEU A 290 -23.01 -3.78 -3.43
C LEU A 290 -22.85 -2.64 -2.42
N ALA A 291 -23.21 -2.87 -1.15
CA ALA A 291 -23.01 -1.87 -0.09
C ALA A 291 -21.51 -1.56 0.11
N LEU A 292 -20.66 -2.60 0.15
CA LEU A 292 -19.21 -2.45 0.25
C LEU A 292 -18.62 -1.70 -0.96
N GLN A 293 -19.03 -2.05 -2.19
CA GLN A 293 -18.59 -1.37 -3.42
C GLN A 293 -18.90 0.13 -3.40
N ARG A 294 -20.10 0.51 -2.94
CA ARG A 294 -20.51 1.91 -2.81
C ARG A 294 -19.69 2.67 -1.78
N ILE A 295 -19.48 2.07 -0.60
CA ILE A 295 -18.66 2.68 0.46
C ILE A 295 -17.23 2.93 -0.03
N VAL A 296 -16.64 1.96 -0.74
CA VAL A 296 -15.32 2.10 -1.35
C VAL A 296 -15.30 3.28 -2.31
N TRP A 297 -16.25 3.33 -3.25
CA TRP A 297 -16.31 4.40 -4.24
C TRP A 297 -16.48 5.78 -3.59
N ASP A 298 -17.38 5.90 -2.63
CA ASP A 298 -17.63 7.14 -1.90
C ASP A 298 -16.41 7.62 -1.12
N THR A 299 -15.65 6.70 -0.53
CA THR A 299 -14.46 7.04 0.25
C THR A 299 -13.31 7.43 -0.67
N VAL A 300 -13.02 6.62 -1.69
CA VAL A 300 -11.92 6.82 -2.64
C VAL A 300 -12.10 8.11 -3.45
N SER A 301 -13.33 8.41 -3.89
CA SER A 301 -13.63 9.61 -4.68
C SER A 301 -13.49 10.91 -3.88
N ARG A 302 -13.62 10.87 -2.55
CA ARG A 302 -13.49 12.03 -1.65
C ARG A 302 -12.11 12.19 -1.03
N TYR A 303 -11.25 11.17 -1.07
CA TYR A 303 -9.96 11.17 -0.38
C TYR A 303 -8.96 12.21 -0.95
N GLY A 304 -9.04 12.53 -2.24
CA GLY A 304 -8.32 13.66 -2.84
C GLY A 304 -6.84 13.44 -3.18
N LEU A 305 -6.20 12.38 -2.67
CA LEU A 305 -4.79 12.02 -2.98
C LEU A 305 -4.66 10.69 -3.76
N THR A 306 -5.76 10.20 -4.32
CA THR A 306 -5.86 8.92 -5.04
C THR A 306 -5.53 9.02 -6.53
N GLY A 307 -5.38 10.24 -7.05
CA GLY A 307 -5.22 10.50 -8.48
C GLY A 307 -6.52 10.48 -9.28
N LEU A 308 -7.67 10.28 -8.62
CA LEU A 308 -8.99 10.39 -9.25
C LEU A 308 -9.26 11.80 -9.75
N SER A 309 -9.80 11.88 -10.97
CA SER A 309 -10.47 13.08 -11.44
C SER A 309 -11.64 13.38 -10.53
N LYS A 310 -11.71 14.62 -10.03
CA LYS A 310 -12.94 15.14 -9.44
C LYS A 310 -13.99 15.15 -10.55
N GLY A 311 -14.92 14.19 -10.49
CA GLY A 311 -16.12 14.18 -11.32
C GLY A 311 -17.01 15.37 -11.01
#